data_AF-A0A5J4L7P1-F1
#
_entry.id   AF-A0A5J4L7P1-F1
#
_cell.length_a   1.000
_cell.length_b   1.000
_cell.length_c   1.000
_cell.angle_alpha   90.00
_cell.angle_beta   90.00
_cell.angle_gamma   90.00
#
_symmetry.space_group_name_H-M   'P 1'
#
loop_
_entity.id
_entity.type
_entity.pdbx_description
1 polymer ?
#
loop_
_entity_poly.entity_id
_entity_poly.type
_entity_poly.pdbx_seq_one_letter_code
_entity_poly.pdbx_strand_id
1 'polypeptide(L)'
;MGFSTSAERDAIVGYIRGETTYNQDNWKLGDIFRSNPVLIGTPLTYFSDFRDVNNAFSTFRTNNQRTSSNGLMIAAAGANDGQFHAFKTSDGSEAWSFIPPNLLPKLKLIAHTTHPTGLTHQYFVDGPVTYADVWLGTGDGTSKSANDWKTLVVFAEGRGAISYLWSSSDSCDSGFNSTYTSTYKYYCGYHALDVTNTLSPLYNWNIVPSSTNAPYLGEPWSKMSIGRVKISGNEKWVGFIGGGYNASDCAGGGSCDTRGKGFYVIDMSDGSVLWSYTRANNSSMNYSLPAPPAALDTDNDGFIDTVYIGDLGGSMWRFKLCSSSDNSSCNTSTWTSRAGFLFQASSGVIRPIYTKAVAAKDVSGNMWVYWGTGDKTDPTSSSAQEKFYALKDGGDSYSINDMENLTASGSTYSGVKQGWYINLAGSGEKILAEPAVFGGVVYFTTYTPATGGNVCEQAGTPKLYAVGYTSGAGALTDGTRATTLPGVGIPSAPIISLRPDSGTPDLYVTTSGGAGTDANTGKPPGVNPQGLSQTRNIKYWRDRRLQ
;
A
#
# COMPACT_ATOMS: atom_id res chain seq x y z
N MET A 1 -29.89 2.84 -6.55
CA MET A 1 -29.99 2.80 -5.08
C MET A 1 -30.99 1.76 -4.55
N GLY A 2 -32.00 1.33 -5.33
CA GLY A 2 -32.84 0.18 -4.95
C GLY A 2 -33.83 0.47 -3.82
N PHE A 3 -34.35 1.70 -3.76
CA PHE A 3 -35.34 2.14 -2.77
C PHE A 3 -36.76 1.79 -3.19
N SER A 4 -37.61 1.55 -2.21
CA SER A 4 -39.03 1.27 -2.41
C SER A 4 -39.88 2.55 -2.50
N THR A 5 -39.41 3.67 -1.92
CA THR A 5 -40.14 4.95 -1.90
C THR A 5 -39.18 6.17 -1.94
N SER A 6 -39.71 7.35 -2.29
CA SER A 6 -38.96 8.62 -2.22
C SER A 6 -38.65 9.03 -0.77
N ALA A 7 -39.53 8.72 0.18
CA ALA A 7 -39.29 8.99 1.60
C ALA A 7 -38.11 8.18 2.15
N GLU A 8 -38.00 6.90 1.77
CA GLU A 8 -36.85 6.05 2.13
C GLU A 8 -35.54 6.60 1.55
N ARG A 9 -35.57 7.00 0.27
CA ARG A 9 -34.42 7.67 -0.38
C ARG A 9 -33.99 8.90 0.42
N ASP A 10 -34.92 9.80 0.72
CA ASP A 10 -34.62 11.08 1.36
C ASP A 10 -34.10 10.88 2.79
N ALA A 11 -34.63 9.89 3.53
CA ALA A 11 -34.13 9.53 4.84
C ALA A 11 -32.67 9.04 4.81
N ILE A 12 -32.33 8.16 3.86
CA ILE A 12 -30.97 7.61 3.74
C ILE A 12 -30.00 8.69 3.25
N VAL A 13 -30.38 9.47 2.23
CA VAL A 13 -29.55 10.56 1.71
C VAL A 13 -29.31 11.61 2.80
N GLY A 14 -30.36 11.98 3.53
CA GLY A 14 -30.26 12.93 4.64
C GLY A 14 -29.40 12.39 5.79
N TYR A 15 -29.50 11.10 6.11
CA TYR A 15 -28.64 10.45 7.11
C TYR A 15 -27.15 10.57 6.74
N ILE A 16 -26.80 10.20 5.49
CA ILE A 16 -25.42 10.22 4.97
C ILE A 16 -24.85 11.64 4.88
N ARG A 17 -25.69 12.65 4.58
CA ARG A 17 -25.30 14.07 4.58
C ARG A 17 -25.18 14.66 6.00
N GLY A 18 -25.61 13.93 7.02
CA GLY A 18 -25.67 14.39 8.40
C GLY A 18 -26.68 15.54 8.58
N GLU A 19 -27.82 15.47 7.91
CA GLU A 19 -28.93 16.40 8.11
C GLU A 19 -29.62 16.08 9.44
N THR A 20 -29.78 17.09 10.31
CA THR A 20 -30.28 16.92 11.68
C THR A 20 -31.64 16.23 11.78
N THR A 21 -32.48 16.37 10.76
CA THR A 21 -33.78 15.68 10.65
C THR A 21 -33.64 14.16 10.59
N TYR A 22 -32.56 13.65 10.00
CA TYR A 22 -32.37 12.24 9.67
C TYR A 22 -31.23 11.57 10.43
N ASN A 23 -30.21 12.35 10.84
CA ASN A 23 -29.04 11.89 11.59
C ASN A 23 -29.06 12.52 12.99
N GLN A 24 -29.78 11.89 13.92
CA GLN A 24 -29.97 12.40 15.29
C GLN A 24 -28.67 12.40 16.11
N ASP A 25 -27.74 11.50 15.76
CA ASP A 25 -26.43 11.40 16.42
C ASP A 25 -25.45 12.48 15.95
N ASN A 26 -25.82 13.26 14.91
CA ASN A 26 -25.02 14.31 14.30
C ASN A 26 -23.61 13.82 13.90
N TRP A 27 -23.51 12.54 13.54
CA TRP A 27 -22.25 11.87 13.25
C TRP A 27 -22.08 11.74 11.74
N LYS A 28 -20.99 12.31 11.19
CA LYS A 28 -20.76 12.39 9.74
C LYS A 28 -19.66 11.48 9.18
N LEU A 29 -18.84 10.85 10.03
CA LEU A 29 -17.62 10.15 9.60
C LEU A 29 -17.60 8.70 10.05
N GLY A 30 -17.81 7.74 9.15
CA GLY A 30 -17.72 6.31 9.50
C GLY A 30 -16.35 5.90 10.08
N ASP A 31 -16.26 4.69 10.62
CA ASP A 31 -14.98 4.16 11.06
C ASP A 31 -14.00 4.07 9.89
N ILE A 32 -12.78 4.58 10.12
CA ILE A 32 -11.64 4.45 9.22
C ILE A 32 -10.84 3.25 9.72
N PHE A 33 -10.91 2.13 9.01
CA PHE A 33 -10.31 0.88 9.48
C PHE A 33 -9.00 0.51 8.75
N ARG A 34 -9.04 0.30 7.43
CA ARG A 34 -7.84 -0.05 6.64
C ARG A 34 -7.42 1.02 5.62
N SER A 35 -8.16 2.12 5.57
CA SER A 35 -7.74 3.32 4.86
C SER A 35 -6.79 4.14 5.74
N ASN A 36 -5.54 4.34 5.30
CA ASN A 36 -4.61 5.20 6.02
C ASN A 36 -4.77 6.63 5.49
N PRO A 37 -5.15 7.63 6.31
CA PRO A 37 -5.32 9.00 5.84
C PRO A 37 -4.07 9.56 5.16
N VAL A 38 -4.26 10.30 4.07
CA VAL A 38 -3.19 11.00 3.36
C VAL A 38 -3.36 12.50 3.48
N LEU A 39 -2.25 13.22 3.64
CA LEU A 39 -2.23 14.68 3.61
C LEU A 39 -1.82 15.15 2.22
N ILE A 40 -2.72 15.84 1.53
CA ILE A 40 -2.50 16.36 0.19
C ILE A 40 -2.17 17.84 0.32
N GLY A 41 -0.87 18.13 0.34
CA GLY A 41 -0.31 19.48 0.49
C GLY A 41 0.42 19.97 -0.76
N THR A 42 1.17 21.06 -0.60
CA THR A 42 2.04 21.61 -1.64
C THR A 42 2.91 20.49 -2.24
N PRO A 43 3.03 20.40 -3.58
CA PRO A 43 3.93 19.46 -4.23
C PRO A 43 5.32 19.46 -3.60
N LEU A 44 5.89 18.25 -3.46
CA LEU A 44 7.04 18.01 -2.57
C LEU A 44 8.20 18.98 -2.85
N THR A 45 8.65 19.68 -1.80
CA THR A 45 9.67 20.73 -1.95
C THR A 45 11.04 20.17 -2.37
N TYR A 46 11.35 18.94 -1.97
CA TYR A 46 12.63 18.29 -2.25
C TYR A 46 12.63 17.47 -3.53
N PHE A 47 11.48 17.26 -4.16
CA PHE A 47 11.45 16.64 -5.47
C PHE A 47 11.86 17.69 -6.50
N SER A 48 12.89 17.36 -7.27
CA SER A 48 13.33 18.11 -8.44
C SER A 48 13.41 17.12 -9.58
N ASP A 49 12.72 17.42 -10.68
CA ASP A 49 12.83 16.61 -11.89
C ASP A 49 14.11 16.99 -12.64
N PHE A 50 15.21 16.33 -12.30
CA PHE A 50 16.55 16.62 -12.85
C PHE A 50 16.67 16.35 -14.36
N ARG A 51 15.69 15.66 -14.97
CA ARG A 51 15.66 15.38 -16.41
C ARG A 51 15.04 16.50 -17.22
N ASP A 52 14.15 17.28 -16.60
CA ASP A 52 13.35 18.30 -17.26
C ASP A 52 14.09 19.62 -17.33
N VAL A 53 14.57 19.98 -18.52
CA VAL A 53 15.31 21.23 -18.75
C VAL A 53 14.47 22.48 -18.52
N ASN A 54 13.14 22.36 -18.57
CA ASN A 54 12.21 23.48 -18.37
C ASN A 54 11.89 23.73 -16.89
N ASN A 55 12.32 22.84 -15.98
CA ASN A 55 11.99 22.90 -14.56
C ASN A 55 10.48 23.06 -14.29
N ALA A 56 9.65 22.42 -15.12
CA ALA A 56 8.21 22.55 -15.15
C ALA A 56 7.55 22.11 -13.84
N PHE A 57 8.11 21.12 -13.16
CA PHE A 57 7.62 20.70 -11.84
C PHE A 57 7.75 21.82 -10.80
N SER A 58 8.85 22.60 -10.83
CA SER A 58 9.00 23.71 -9.88
C SER A 58 7.97 24.81 -10.13
N THR A 59 7.65 25.08 -11.39
CA THR A 59 6.55 25.98 -11.77
C THR A 59 5.21 25.42 -11.32
N PHE A 60 4.92 24.14 -11.58
CA PHE A 60 3.70 23.47 -11.10
C PHE A 60 3.55 23.57 -9.59
N ARG A 61 4.60 23.28 -8.81
CA ARG A 61 4.62 23.42 -7.36
C ARG A 61 4.34 24.86 -6.91
N THR A 62 4.92 25.85 -7.58
CA THR A 62 4.70 27.27 -7.26
C THR A 62 3.25 27.69 -7.52
N ASN A 63 2.66 27.18 -8.60
CA ASN A 63 1.26 27.45 -8.94
C ASN A 63 0.26 26.69 -8.04
N ASN A 64 0.72 25.67 -7.31
CA ASN A 64 -0.13 24.77 -6.50
C ASN A 64 0.33 24.72 -5.03
N GLN A 65 0.59 25.89 -4.43
CA GLN A 65 0.85 25.96 -2.99
C GLN A 65 -0.40 25.58 -2.19
N ARG A 66 -0.31 24.52 -1.39
CA ARG A 66 -1.39 24.03 -0.52
C ARG A 66 -0.87 23.85 0.89
N THR A 67 -1.15 24.82 1.74
CA THR A 67 -0.78 24.83 3.15
C THR A 67 -2.03 24.81 4.02
N SER A 68 -1.89 24.48 5.30
CA SER A 68 -2.99 24.68 6.25
C SER A 68 -3.33 26.18 6.37
N SER A 69 -2.34 27.06 6.32
CA SER A 69 -2.54 28.51 6.42
C SER A 69 -3.33 29.13 5.27
N ASN A 70 -3.22 28.60 4.05
CA ASN A 70 -4.02 29.08 2.91
C ASN A 70 -5.32 28.27 2.71
N GLY A 71 -5.61 27.32 3.60
CA GLY A 71 -6.85 26.53 3.59
C GLY A 71 -6.96 25.51 2.45
N LEU A 72 -5.87 25.24 1.72
CA LEU A 72 -5.89 24.33 0.56
C LEU A 72 -5.27 22.95 0.87
N MET A 73 -4.57 22.78 1.99
CA MET A 73 -4.11 21.45 2.41
C MET A 73 -5.27 20.63 3.00
N ILE A 74 -5.50 19.44 2.44
CA ILE A 74 -6.57 18.52 2.86
C ILE A 74 -6.00 17.22 3.43
N ALA A 75 -6.71 16.63 4.39
CA ALA A 75 -6.54 15.25 4.84
C ALA A 75 -7.65 14.40 4.22
N ALA A 76 -7.30 13.33 3.50
CA ALA A 76 -8.26 12.48 2.79
C ALA A 76 -8.17 11.02 3.23
N ALA A 77 -9.33 10.38 3.40
CA ALA A 77 -9.43 8.98 3.83
C ALA A 77 -10.76 8.35 3.39
N GLY A 78 -10.73 7.03 3.15
CA GLY A 78 -11.94 6.23 2.99
C GLY A 78 -12.52 5.81 4.34
N ALA A 79 -13.85 5.79 4.43
CA ALA A 79 -14.58 5.40 5.63
C ALA A 79 -15.74 4.44 5.33
N ASN A 80 -16.15 3.72 6.36
CA ASN A 80 -17.18 2.67 6.28
C ASN A 80 -18.63 3.19 6.34
N ASP A 81 -18.82 4.51 6.29
CA ASP A 81 -20.10 5.16 6.03
C ASP A 81 -20.41 5.31 4.52
N GLY A 82 -19.54 4.77 3.65
CA GLY A 82 -19.75 4.80 2.20
C GLY A 82 -18.93 5.84 1.45
N GLN A 83 -18.19 6.67 2.18
CA GLN A 83 -17.61 7.90 1.65
C GLN A 83 -16.07 7.85 1.68
N PHE A 84 -15.48 8.44 0.65
CA PHE A 84 -14.11 8.94 0.66
C PHE A 84 -14.16 10.43 0.99
N HIS A 85 -13.69 10.83 2.16
CA HIS A 85 -13.78 12.19 2.66
C HIS A 85 -12.50 12.98 2.44
N ALA A 86 -12.63 14.29 2.32
CA ALA A 86 -11.53 15.24 2.40
C ALA A 86 -11.85 16.35 3.40
N PHE A 87 -10.99 16.53 4.40
CA PHE A 87 -11.10 17.54 5.45
C PHE A 87 -10.01 18.60 5.29
N LYS A 88 -10.35 19.87 5.48
CA LYS A 88 -9.34 20.93 5.54
C LYS A 88 -8.51 20.79 6.81
N THR A 89 -7.20 20.87 6.66
CA THR A 89 -6.28 20.81 7.81
C THR A 89 -6.27 22.10 8.64
N SER A 90 -6.83 23.19 8.13
CA SER A 90 -6.92 24.48 8.81
C SER A 90 -7.86 24.49 10.01
N ASP A 91 -8.99 23.79 9.89
CA ASP A 91 -10.10 23.85 10.84
C ASP A 91 -10.84 22.51 11.04
N GLY A 92 -10.45 21.45 10.32
CA GLY A 92 -11.09 20.14 10.37
C GLY A 92 -12.44 20.07 9.63
N SER A 93 -12.88 21.14 8.97
CA SER A 93 -14.13 21.16 8.19
C SER A 93 -14.03 20.22 6.98
N GLU A 94 -15.11 19.52 6.66
CA GLU A 94 -15.19 18.73 5.44
C GLU A 94 -15.24 19.65 4.21
N ALA A 95 -14.32 19.44 3.27
CA ALA A 95 -14.28 20.15 2.00
C ALA A 95 -15.22 19.50 0.98
N TRP A 96 -15.17 18.18 0.88
CA TRP A 96 -15.99 17.36 0.00
C TRP A 96 -15.91 15.88 0.42
N SER A 97 -16.85 15.09 -0.08
CA SER A 97 -16.83 13.63 -0.01
C SER A 97 -17.20 13.03 -1.37
N PHE A 98 -16.81 11.78 -1.58
CA PHE A 98 -17.15 11.00 -2.77
C PHE A 98 -17.72 9.64 -2.36
N ILE A 99 -18.84 9.24 -2.95
CA ILE A 99 -19.43 7.91 -2.75
C ILE A 99 -19.25 7.11 -4.03
N PRO A 100 -18.49 6.00 -4.02
CA PRO A 100 -18.44 5.09 -5.15
C PRO A 100 -19.84 4.61 -5.57
N PRO A 101 -20.27 4.80 -6.82
CA PRO A 101 -21.68 4.59 -7.17
C PRO A 101 -22.13 3.12 -7.07
N ASN A 102 -21.21 2.17 -7.20
CA ASN A 102 -21.42 0.73 -6.94
C ASN A 102 -21.73 0.43 -5.46
N LEU A 103 -21.38 1.31 -4.52
CA LEU A 103 -21.70 1.17 -3.09
C LEU A 103 -23.03 1.82 -2.70
N LEU A 104 -23.64 2.65 -3.56
CA LEU A 104 -24.90 3.33 -3.26
C LEU A 104 -26.04 2.38 -2.80
N PRO A 105 -26.24 1.19 -3.40
CA PRO A 105 -27.27 0.26 -2.94
C PRO A 105 -27.04 -0.29 -1.51
N LYS A 106 -25.80 -0.24 -1.00
CA LYS A 106 -25.45 -0.68 0.36
C LYS A 106 -25.72 0.37 1.43
N LEU A 107 -25.87 1.66 1.10
CA LEU A 107 -26.04 2.73 2.11
C LEU A 107 -27.24 2.52 3.04
N LYS A 108 -28.30 1.85 2.56
CA LYS A 108 -29.44 1.46 3.40
C LYS A 108 -29.10 0.51 4.55
N LEU A 109 -27.94 -0.17 4.48
CA LEU A 109 -27.49 -1.11 5.51
C LEU A 109 -26.84 -0.41 6.71
N ILE A 110 -26.55 0.89 6.62
CA ILE A 110 -25.93 1.68 7.70
C ILE A 110 -26.81 2.84 8.18
N ALA A 111 -27.77 3.29 7.36
CA ALA A 111 -28.73 4.32 7.73
C ALA A 111 -29.88 3.71 8.55
N HIS A 112 -29.70 3.64 9.88
CA HIS A 112 -30.70 3.16 10.82
C HIS A 112 -30.97 4.20 11.91
N THR A 113 -32.21 4.30 12.37
CA THR A 113 -32.59 5.16 13.50
C THR A 113 -32.32 4.53 14.87
N THR A 114 -32.02 3.23 14.88
CA THR A 114 -31.66 2.47 16.09
C THR A 114 -30.58 1.46 15.73
N HIS A 115 -29.51 1.37 16.53
CA HIS A 115 -28.44 0.40 16.30
C HIS A 115 -28.99 -1.04 16.25
N PRO A 116 -28.84 -1.73 15.11
CA PRO A 116 -29.37 -3.07 14.96
C PRO A 116 -28.48 -4.10 15.67
N THR A 117 -29.04 -4.87 16.59
CA THR A 117 -28.30 -5.87 17.39
C THR A 117 -27.93 -7.15 16.61
N GLY A 118 -28.33 -7.27 15.35
CA GLY A 118 -28.12 -8.46 14.51
C GLY A 118 -27.47 -8.23 13.15
N LEU A 119 -27.09 -6.99 12.80
CA LEU A 119 -26.37 -6.73 11.56
C LEU A 119 -24.86 -6.87 11.79
N THR A 120 -24.19 -7.54 10.86
CA THR A 120 -22.73 -7.58 10.81
C THR A 120 -22.18 -6.26 10.28
N HIS A 121 -20.97 -5.89 10.70
CA HIS A 121 -20.26 -4.71 10.19
C HIS A 121 -20.24 -4.69 8.67
N GLN A 122 -20.51 -3.53 8.07
CA GLN A 122 -20.50 -3.35 6.63
C GLN A 122 -19.25 -2.56 6.25
N TYR A 123 -18.39 -3.17 5.45
CA TYR A 123 -17.25 -2.45 4.87
C TYR A 123 -17.69 -1.63 3.67
N PHE A 124 -17.19 -0.41 3.50
CA PHE A 124 -17.41 0.41 2.31
C PHE A 124 -16.08 0.85 1.72
N VAL A 125 -15.67 2.12 1.87
CA VAL A 125 -14.41 2.61 1.32
C VAL A 125 -13.29 2.25 2.30
N ASP A 126 -12.99 0.96 2.40
CA ASP A 126 -12.06 0.40 3.38
C ASP A 126 -10.71 -0.01 2.76
N GLY A 127 -10.40 0.54 1.59
CA GLY A 127 -9.18 0.24 0.87
C GLY A 127 -8.07 1.27 1.11
N PRO A 128 -6.85 0.94 0.65
CA PRO A 128 -5.75 1.87 0.69
C PRO A 128 -5.97 3.11 -0.19
N VAL A 129 -5.35 4.21 0.22
CA VAL A 129 -5.27 5.46 -0.53
C VAL A 129 -3.81 5.81 -0.80
N THR A 130 -3.55 6.30 -2.01
CA THR A 130 -2.26 6.86 -2.46
C THR A 130 -2.54 8.17 -3.18
N TYR A 131 -1.66 9.16 -3.03
CA TYR A 131 -1.65 10.32 -3.91
C TYR A 131 -0.25 10.55 -4.44
N ALA A 132 -0.14 11.17 -5.62
CA ALA A 132 1.12 11.55 -6.23
C ALA A 132 0.94 12.75 -7.15
N ASP A 133 2.00 13.56 -7.27
CA ASP A 133 2.13 14.47 -8.40
C ASP A 133 2.69 13.69 -9.58
N VAL A 134 1.97 13.68 -10.70
CA VAL A 134 2.29 12.89 -11.89
C VAL A 134 2.37 13.78 -13.12
N TRP A 135 3.25 13.46 -14.05
CA TRP A 135 3.31 14.12 -15.35
C TRP A 135 2.55 13.29 -16.38
N LEU A 136 1.48 13.86 -16.93
CA LEU A 136 0.59 13.21 -17.90
C LEU A 136 0.90 13.60 -19.36
N GLY A 137 2.01 14.29 -19.59
CA GLY A 137 2.47 14.64 -20.92
C GLY A 137 3.03 13.43 -21.70
N THR A 138 3.54 13.70 -22.89
CA THR A 138 4.08 12.68 -23.80
C THR A 138 5.53 12.99 -24.18
N GLY A 139 6.31 11.95 -24.49
CA GLY A 139 7.71 12.08 -24.94
C GLY A 139 8.71 11.48 -23.96
N ASP A 140 10.00 11.83 -24.09
CA ASP A 140 11.11 11.29 -23.29
C ASP A 140 11.26 11.92 -21.89
N GLY A 141 10.42 12.93 -21.58
CA GLY A 141 10.40 13.64 -20.32
C GLY A 141 11.52 14.67 -20.13
N THR A 142 12.29 15.01 -21.18
CA THR A 142 13.40 15.98 -21.07
C THR A 142 12.95 17.44 -21.20
N SER A 143 11.79 17.69 -21.81
CA SER A 143 11.20 19.02 -21.96
C SER A 143 9.72 18.96 -21.62
N LYS A 144 9.35 19.33 -20.38
CA LYS A 144 7.97 19.21 -19.88
C LYS A 144 7.26 20.56 -19.84
N SER A 145 5.93 20.52 -19.80
CA SER A 145 5.07 21.66 -19.48
C SER A 145 4.52 21.55 -18.07
N ALA A 146 4.39 22.68 -17.38
CA ALA A 146 3.83 22.71 -16.02
C ALA A 146 2.34 22.32 -16.00
N ASN A 147 1.64 22.49 -17.13
CA ASN A 147 0.21 22.16 -17.26
C ASN A 147 -0.05 20.65 -17.38
N ASP A 148 0.97 19.87 -17.75
CA ASP A 148 0.90 18.42 -17.86
C ASP A 148 1.03 17.73 -16.49
N TRP A 149 1.53 18.46 -15.49
CA TRP A 149 1.58 17.96 -14.12
C TRP A 149 0.21 18.05 -13.46
N LYS A 150 -0.15 16.98 -12.75
CA LYS A 150 -1.39 16.85 -11.98
C LYS A 150 -1.11 16.26 -10.62
N THR A 151 -1.92 16.61 -9.63
CA THR A 151 -1.94 15.88 -8.36
C THR A 151 -3.13 14.92 -8.39
N LEU A 152 -2.85 13.62 -8.45
CA LEU A 152 -3.89 12.60 -8.46
C LEU A 152 -3.95 11.91 -7.10
N VAL A 153 -5.16 11.62 -6.63
CA VAL A 153 -5.42 10.69 -5.54
C VAL A 153 -6.11 9.46 -6.10
N VAL A 154 -5.61 8.28 -5.74
CA VAL A 154 -6.19 6.99 -6.08
C VAL A 154 -6.54 6.30 -4.78
N PHE A 155 -7.82 5.95 -4.61
CA PHE A 155 -8.29 5.18 -3.47
C PHE A 155 -8.99 3.91 -3.94
N ALA A 156 -8.97 2.91 -3.07
CA ALA A 156 -9.59 1.63 -3.29
C ALA A 156 -10.75 1.39 -2.32
N GLU A 157 -11.67 0.52 -2.70
CA GLU A 157 -12.80 0.13 -1.84
C GLU A 157 -12.45 -0.98 -0.84
N GLY A 158 -11.31 -1.68 -1.00
CA GLY A 158 -10.89 -2.74 -0.07
C GLY A 158 -11.94 -3.86 0.09
N ARG A 159 -12.37 -4.15 1.33
CA ARG A 159 -13.41 -5.17 1.59
C ARG A 159 -14.83 -4.70 1.31
N GLY A 160 -15.05 -3.41 1.03
CA GLY A 160 -16.39 -2.99 0.60
C GLY A 160 -16.74 -3.50 -0.79
N ALA A 161 -15.71 -3.77 -1.60
CA ALA A 161 -15.77 -4.17 -3.00
C ALA A 161 -16.01 -5.67 -3.22
N ILE A 162 -16.91 -6.30 -2.48
CA ILE A 162 -17.19 -7.75 -2.59
C ILE A 162 -18.15 -8.12 -3.73
N SER A 163 -18.93 -7.15 -4.20
CA SER A 163 -19.98 -7.35 -5.20
C SER A 163 -20.04 -6.11 -6.08
N TYR A 164 -20.36 -6.28 -7.37
CA TYR A 164 -20.54 -5.15 -8.31
C TYR A 164 -19.27 -4.37 -8.66
N LEU A 165 -18.14 -5.09 -8.79
CA LEU A 165 -16.84 -4.52 -9.18
C LEU A 165 -16.71 -4.17 -10.66
N TRP A 166 -17.69 -4.52 -11.50
CA TRP A 166 -17.64 -4.30 -12.94
C TRP A 166 -18.77 -3.40 -13.39
N SER A 167 -18.51 -2.47 -14.29
CA SER A 167 -19.52 -1.57 -14.84
C SER A 167 -19.49 -1.57 -16.37
N SER A 168 -20.65 -1.31 -16.98
CA SER A 168 -20.77 -0.98 -18.40
C SER A 168 -20.52 0.50 -18.70
N SER A 169 -20.53 1.35 -17.67
CA SER A 169 -20.22 2.77 -17.74
C SER A 169 -18.73 3.00 -17.52
N ASP A 170 -18.16 3.93 -18.30
CA ASP A 170 -16.75 4.29 -18.27
C ASP A 170 -16.32 5.04 -17.00
N SER A 171 -17.29 5.60 -16.29
CA SER A 171 -17.12 6.34 -15.04
C SER A 171 -17.61 5.56 -13.83
N CYS A 172 -17.97 4.29 -14.00
CA CYS A 172 -18.51 3.45 -12.93
C CYS A 172 -19.72 4.08 -12.20
N ASP A 173 -20.57 4.84 -12.91
CA ASP A 173 -21.74 5.52 -12.35
C ASP A 173 -23.03 4.68 -12.36
N SER A 174 -23.06 3.62 -13.15
CA SER A 174 -24.26 2.83 -13.44
C SER A 174 -23.92 1.45 -14.02
N GLY A 175 -24.94 0.60 -14.19
CA GLY A 175 -24.81 -0.67 -14.91
C GLY A 175 -23.75 -1.61 -14.32
N PHE A 176 -23.95 -2.09 -13.09
CA PHE A 176 -22.96 -2.92 -12.40
C PHE A 176 -23.18 -4.43 -12.55
N ASN A 177 -22.09 -5.18 -12.46
CA ASN A 177 -22.03 -6.63 -12.52
C ASN A 177 -20.97 -7.17 -11.54
N SER A 178 -21.22 -8.34 -10.96
CA SER A 178 -20.27 -9.06 -10.10
C SER A 178 -19.06 -9.62 -10.88
N THR A 179 -19.20 -9.81 -12.18
CA THR A 179 -18.18 -10.43 -13.04
C THR A 179 -17.94 -9.62 -14.30
N TYR A 180 -16.70 -9.66 -14.78
CA TYR A 180 -16.34 -9.11 -16.07
C TYR A 180 -17.13 -9.75 -17.20
N THR A 181 -17.61 -8.92 -18.14
CA THR A 181 -18.04 -9.36 -19.47
C THR A 181 -17.61 -8.31 -20.50
N SER A 182 -17.78 -8.60 -21.79
CA SER A 182 -17.56 -7.60 -22.84
C SER A 182 -18.45 -6.37 -22.71
N THR A 183 -19.61 -6.50 -22.05
CA THR A 183 -20.50 -5.38 -21.69
C THR A 183 -20.04 -4.67 -20.42
N TYR A 184 -19.62 -5.41 -19.40
CA TYR A 184 -19.22 -4.88 -18.08
C TYR A 184 -17.69 -4.92 -17.94
N LYS A 185 -17.01 -3.98 -18.59
CA LYS A 185 -15.55 -3.99 -18.78
C LYS A 185 -14.77 -3.04 -17.88
N TYR A 186 -15.44 -2.11 -17.21
CA TYR A 186 -14.81 -1.11 -16.36
C TYR A 186 -14.71 -1.63 -14.92
N TYR A 187 -13.51 -1.67 -14.36
CA TYR A 187 -13.29 -2.19 -13.01
C TYR A 187 -13.40 -1.06 -11.98
N CYS A 188 -14.41 -1.14 -11.11
CA CYS A 188 -14.81 -0.08 -10.18
C CYS A 188 -14.20 -0.22 -8.78
N GLY A 189 -13.17 -1.06 -8.59
CA GLY A 189 -12.55 -1.23 -7.27
C GLY A 189 -11.54 -0.15 -6.89
N TYR A 190 -11.04 0.61 -7.88
CA TYR A 190 -10.15 1.76 -7.69
C TYR A 190 -10.73 2.97 -8.42
N HIS A 191 -10.64 4.12 -7.78
CA HIS A 191 -11.09 5.40 -8.32
C HIS A 191 -9.96 6.41 -8.22
N ALA A 192 -9.70 7.12 -9.31
CA ALA A 192 -8.73 8.20 -9.37
C ALA A 192 -9.44 9.55 -9.51
N LEU A 193 -9.05 10.51 -8.68
CA LEU A 193 -9.52 11.89 -8.73
C LEU A 193 -8.32 12.82 -9.01
N ASP A 194 -8.51 13.78 -9.90
CA ASP A 194 -7.61 14.93 -10.03
C ASP A 194 -7.94 15.94 -8.94
N VAL A 195 -7.01 16.08 -8.01
CA VAL A 195 -7.07 16.99 -6.84
C VAL A 195 -6.03 18.10 -6.98
N THR A 196 -5.65 18.45 -8.22
CA THR A 196 -4.78 19.60 -8.48
C THR A 196 -5.37 20.86 -7.84
N ASN A 197 -6.69 21.04 -7.98
CA ASN A 197 -7.49 21.92 -7.12
C ASN A 197 -8.11 21.09 -5.99
N THR A 198 -7.54 21.17 -4.79
CA THR A 198 -7.93 20.34 -3.63
C THR A 198 -9.34 20.61 -3.11
N LEU A 199 -9.96 21.75 -3.45
CA LEU A 199 -11.32 22.08 -3.02
C LEU A 199 -12.38 21.82 -4.10
N SER A 200 -11.97 21.42 -5.30
CA SER A 200 -12.86 21.12 -6.44
C SER A 200 -12.29 19.94 -7.23
N PRO A 201 -12.33 18.72 -6.67
CA PRO A 201 -11.79 17.54 -7.33
C PRO A 201 -12.56 17.22 -8.61
N LEU A 202 -11.88 16.64 -9.59
CA LEU A 202 -12.49 16.08 -10.79
C LEU A 202 -12.32 14.56 -10.80
N TYR A 203 -13.37 13.84 -11.18
CA TYR A 203 -13.22 12.41 -11.48
C TYR A 203 -12.28 12.25 -12.67
N ASN A 204 -11.31 11.35 -12.56
CA ASN A 204 -10.33 11.12 -13.61
C ASN A 204 -10.60 9.78 -14.30
N TRP A 205 -10.44 8.66 -13.58
CA TRP A 205 -10.61 7.34 -14.18
C TRP A 205 -10.83 6.24 -13.13
N ASN A 206 -11.30 5.10 -13.62
CA ASN A 206 -11.20 3.79 -12.98
C ASN A 206 -10.36 2.86 -13.87
N ILE A 207 -10.06 1.65 -13.40
CA ILE A 207 -9.19 0.74 -14.15
C ILE A 207 -9.94 0.14 -15.34
N VAL A 208 -9.27 0.08 -16.48
CA VAL A 208 -9.80 -0.48 -17.74
C VAL A 208 -8.89 -1.62 -18.24
N PRO A 209 -9.14 -2.87 -17.83
CA PRO A 209 -8.38 -4.03 -18.29
C PRO A 209 -8.85 -4.52 -19.67
N SER A 210 -7.97 -5.23 -20.38
CA SER A 210 -8.35 -6.04 -21.54
C SER A 210 -9.10 -7.30 -21.10
N SER A 211 -9.83 -7.96 -22.02
CA SER A 211 -10.55 -9.21 -21.74
C SER A 211 -9.65 -10.34 -21.26
N THR A 212 -8.38 -10.34 -21.67
CA THR A 212 -7.39 -11.35 -21.25
C THR A 212 -6.92 -11.13 -19.81
N ASN A 213 -6.89 -9.87 -19.37
CA ASN A 213 -6.31 -9.48 -18.10
C ASN A 213 -7.37 -9.32 -16.99
N ALA A 214 -8.60 -9.01 -17.37
CA ALA A 214 -9.73 -8.78 -16.45
C ALA A 214 -10.01 -9.92 -15.46
N PRO A 215 -9.96 -11.21 -15.84
CA PRO A 215 -10.27 -12.33 -14.92
C PRO A 215 -9.33 -12.47 -13.71
N TYR A 216 -8.19 -11.78 -13.71
CA TYR A 216 -7.20 -11.85 -12.62
C TYR A 216 -7.31 -10.69 -11.62
N LEU A 217 -8.22 -9.72 -11.83
CA LEU A 217 -8.55 -8.69 -10.84
C LEU A 217 -9.56 -9.24 -9.81
N GLY A 218 -9.15 -9.24 -8.54
CA GLY A 218 -9.97 -9.58 -7.37
C GLY A 218 -10.45 -8.36 -6.62
N GLU A 219 -10.58 -8.46 -5.30
CA GLU A 219 -10.91 -7.31 -4.45
C GLU A 219 -9.71 -6.33 -4.36
N PRO A 220 -9.94 -5.01 -4.38
CA PRO A 220 -8.89 -3.99 -4.54
C PRO A 220 -8.13 -3.72 -3.23
N TRP A 221 -7.39 -4.71 -2.73
CA TRP A 221 -6.64 -4.62 -1.47
C TRP A 221 -5.21 -4.09 -1.66
N SER A 222 -4.66 -4.14 -2.88
CA SER A 222 -3.29 -3.72 -3.17
C SER A 222 -3.18 -2.20 -3.23
N LYS A 223 -2.37 -1.62 -2.34
CA LYS A 223 -2.10 -0.18 -2.40
C LYS A 223 -1.27 0.14 -3.64
N MET A 224 -1.77 1.05 -4.47
CA MET A 224 -1.07 1.48 -5.67
C MET A 224 0.24 2.18 -5.33
N SER A 225 1.33 1.75 -5.97
CA SER A 225 2.60 2.47 -5.99
C SER A 225 2.69 3.25 -7.29
N ILE A 226 2.93 4.57 -7.23
CA ILE A 226 2.95 5.43 -8.42
C ILE A 226 4.39 5.89 -8.68
N GLY A 227 4.79 5.91 -9.95
CA GLY A 227 6.03 6.54 -10.37
C GLY A 227 6.20 6.46 -11.89
N ARG A 228 7.35 6.94 -12.37
CA ARG A 228 7.65 6.93 -13.80
C ARG A 228 8.45 5.72 -14.23
N VAL A 229 8.19 5.27 -15.45
CA VAL A 229 8.90 4.20 -16.15
C VAL A 229 9.32 4.66 -17.52
N LYS A 230 10.27 3.95 -18.10
CA LYS A 230 10.71 4.12 -19.49
C LYS A 230 10.09 3.02 -20.35
N ILE A 231 9.45 3.40 -21.45
CA ILE A 231 8.89 2.47 -22.45
C ILE A 231 9.31 2.92 -23.84
N SER A 232 10.13 2.12 -24.52
CA SER A 232 10.63 2.42 -25.86
C SER A 232 11.29 3.81 -25.96
N GLY A 233 11.98 4.24 -24.91
CA GLY A 233 12.64 5.55 -24.80
C GLY A 233 11.75 6.69 -24.27
N ASN A 234 10.45 6.49 -24.13
CA ASN A 234 9.52 7.51 -23.61
C ASN A 234 9.34 7.39 -22.09
N GLU A 235 9.19 8.53 -21.42
CA GLU A 235 8.76 8.59 -20.03
C GLU A 235 7.25 8.39 -19.95
N LYS A 236 6.80 7.55 -19.01
CA LYS A 236 5.38 7.36 -18.72
C LYS A 236 5.18 7.25 -17.21
N TRP A 237 4.20 7.97 -16.68
CA TRP A 237 3.78 7.82 -15.29
C TRP A 237 2.75 6.70 -15.16
N VAL A 238 3.01 5.76 -14.26
CA VAL A 238 2.23 4.54 -14.09
C VAL A 238 1.94 4.23 -12.64
N GLY A 239 0.85 3.53 -12.40
CA GLY A 239 0.49 2.91 -11.14
C GLY A 239 0.76 1.41 -11.17
N PHE A 240 1.44 0.88 -10.16
CA PHE A 240 1.64 -0.55 -9.96
C PHE A 240 0.66 -1.07 -8.92
N ILE A 241 0.00 -2.18 -9.22
CA ILE A 241 -0.86 -2.90 -8.27
C ILE A 241 -0.71 -4.41 -8.46
N GLY A 242 -0.90 -5.17 -7.38
CA GLY A 242 -1.24 -6.58 -7.48
C GLY A 242 -2.71 -6.76 -7.87
N GLY A 243 -3.07 -7.97 -8.30
CA GLY A 243 -4.43 -8.34 -8.69
C GLY A 243 -5.42 -8.28 -7.55
N GLY A 244 -4.97 -8.03 -6.32
CA GLY A 244 -5.82 -7.84 -5.15
C GLY A 244 -6.07 -9.13 -4.41
N TYR A 245 -7.14 -9.17 -3.64
CA TYR A 245 -7.49 -10.28 -2.78
C TYR A 245 -8.54 -11.19 -3.41
N ASN A 246 -8.31 -12.48 -3.25
CA ASN A 246 -9.30 -13.55 -3.33
C ASN A 246 -8.79 -14.65 -2.40
N ALA A 247 -9.68 -15.21 -1.57
CA ALA A 247 -9.31 -16.22 -0.59
C ALA A 247 -8.88 -17.56 -1.23
N SER A 248 -9.36 -17.85 -2.44
CA SER A 248 -9.08 -19.11 -3.14
C SER A 248 -7.68 -19.11 -3.76
N ASP A 249 -7.00 -20.25 -3.69
CA ASP A 249 -5.74 -20.50 -4.39
C ASP A 249 -5.91 -21.41 -5.63
N CYS A 250 -4.84 -21.56 -6.41
CA CYS A 250 -4.76 -22.47 -7.56
C CYS A 250 -3.69 -23.57 -7.36
N ALA A 251 -3.19 -23.78 -6.14
CA ALA A 251 -2.07 -24.69 -5.88
C ALA A 251 -2.47 -26.17 -6.00
N GLY A 252 -3.76 -26.49 -5.81
CA GLY A 252 -4.28 -27.87 -5.91
C GLY A 252 -4.40 -28.45 -7.32
N GLY A 253 -4.11 -27.67 -8.37
CA GLY A 253 -4.33 -28.07 -9.77
C GLY A 253 -5.80 -27.97 -10.21
N GLY A 254 -6.05 -28.10 -11.52
CA GLY A 254 -7.41 -28.03 -12.09
C GLY A 254 -7.93 -26.60 -12.32
N SER A 255 -9.26 -26.48 -12.45
CA SER A 255 -9.94 -25.18 -12.54
C SER A 255 -9.95 -24.53 -11.16
N CYS A 256 -9.63 -23.25 -11.11
CA CYS A 256 -9.58 -22.46 -9.89
C CYS A 256 -10.07 -21.05 -10.17
N ASP A 257 -10.43 -20.30 -9.12
CA ASP A 257 -10.74 -18.88 -9.22
C ASP A 257 -9.44 -18.09 -9.47
N THR A 258 -9.36 -17.41 -10.61
CA THR A 258 -8.15 -16.70 -11.06
C THR A 258 -8.02 -15.31 -10.47
N ARG A 259 -9.07 -14.78 -9.83
CA ARG A 259 -9.06 -13.43 -9.24
C ARG A 259 -7.92 -13.29 -8.23
N GLY A 260 -7.28 -12.13 -8.23
CA GLY A 260 -6.12 -11.85 -7.37
C GLY A 260 -4.77 -12.29 -7.93
N LYS A 261 -4.73 -13.16 -8.96
CA LYS A 261 -3.50 -13.82 -9.45
C LYS A 261 -2.88 -13.10 -10.65
N GLY A 262 -2.54 -11.83 -10.41
CA GLY A 262 -1.91 -10.98 -11.40
C GLY A 262 -1.15 -9.81 -10.79
N PHE A 263 -0.36 -9.16 -11.62
CA PHE A 263 0.31 -7.89 -11.37
C PHE A 263 0.06 -6.98 -12.57
N TYR A 264 -0.18 -5.69 -12.32
CA TYR A 264 -0.65 -4.74 -13.33
C TYR A 264 0.12 -3.43 -13.26
N VAL A 265 0.37 -2.88 -14.45
CA VAL A 265 0.91 -1.53 -14.68
C VAL A 265 -0.20 -0.72 -15.35
N ILE A 266 -0.68 0.29 -14.64
CA ILE A 266 -1.82 1.14 -15.01
C ILE A 266 -1.29 2.47 -15.52
N ASP A 267 -1.82 2.96 -16.63
CA ASP A 267 -1.55 4.30 -17.11
C ASP A 267 -2.21 5.35 -16.19
N MET A 268 -1.43 6.29 -15.65
CA MET A 268 -1.98 7.33 -14.78
C MET A 268 -2.81 8.37 -15.53
N SER A 269 -2.76 8.42 -16.87
CA SER A 269 -3.58 9.38 -17.64
C SER A 269 -5.03 8.96 -17.82
N ASP A 270 -5.31 7.65 -17.88
CA ASP A 270 -6.65 7.17 -18.27
C ASP A 270 -7.09 5.85 -17.59
N GLY A 271 -6.26 5.26 -16.72
CA GLY A 271 -6.60 4.02 -16.02
C GLY A 271 -6.49 2.75 -16.88
N SER A 272 -6.01 2.84 -18.12
CA SER A 272 -5.79 1.67 -18.97
C SER A 272 -4.67 0.77 -18.46
N VAL A 273 -4.78 -0.55 -18.67
CA VAL A 273 -3.71 -1.50 -18.34
C VAL A 273 -2.66 -1.51 -19.45
N LEU A 274 -1.50 -0.89 -19.21
CA LEU A 274 -0.37 -0.86 -20.14
C LEU A 274 0.34 -2.21 -20.23
N TRP A 275 0.45 -2.89 -19.09
CA TRP A 275 1.08 -4.20 -19.00
C TRP A 275 0.54 -4.99 -17.81
N SER A 276 0.58 -6.31 -17.94
CA SER A 276 0.23 -7.21 -16.84
C SER A 276 1.05 -8.48 -16.91
N TYR A 277 1.31 -9.07 -15.75
CA TYR A 277 1.84 -10.42 -15.62
C TYR A 277 0.93 -11.22 -14.71
N THR A 278 0.33 -12.27 -15.26
CA THR A 278 -0.75 -13.02 -14.60
C THR A 278 -0.44 -14.51 -14.58
N ARG A 279 -1.33 -15.30 -13.97
CA ARG A 279 -1.24 -16.76 -14.06
C ARG A 279 -1.28 -17.29 -15.49
N ALA A 280 -1.82 -16.56 -16.47
CA ALA A 280 -1.73 -16.93 -17.89
C ALA A 280 -0.28 -16.89 -18.40
N ASN A 281 0.55 -16.00 -17.86
CA ASN A 281 1.97 -15.91 -18.18
C ASN A 281 2.79 -16.94 -17.41
N ASN A 282 2.42 -17.22 -16.17
CA ASN A 282 3.11 -18.17 -15.31
C ASN A 282 2.13 -18.94 -14.42
N SER A 283 1.94 -20.23 -14.71
CA SER A 283 1.00 -21.11 -14.00
C SER A 283 1.35 -21.32 -12.51
N SER A 284 2.55 -20.93 -12.07
CA SER A 284 2.96 -20.97 -10.66
C SER A 284 2.43 -19.78 -9.84
N MET A 285 1.81 -18.78 -10.47
CA MET A 285 1.12 -17.68 -9.79
C MET A 285 -0.21 -18.16 -9.20
N ASN A 286 -0.12 -18.99 -8.17
CA ASN A 286 -1.25 -19.70 -7.59
C ASN A 286 -1.96 -18.92 -6.48
N TYR A 287 -1.36 -17.84 -5.98
CA TYR A 287 -1.87 -17.09 -4.84
C TYR A 287 -2.13 -15.64 -5.21
N SER A 288 -3.04 -15.03 -4.46
CA SER A 288 -3.46 -13.64 -4.69
C SER A 288 -2.33 -12.67 -4.29
N LEU A 289 -2.25 -11.52 -4.97
CA LEU A 289 -1.27 -10.46 -4.70
C LEU A 289 -1.97 -9.21 -4.11
N PRO A 290 -2.33 -9.19 -2.82
CA PRO A 290 -2.93 -8.03 -2.17
C PRO A 290 -1.90 -7.08 -1.54
N ALA A 291 -0.62 -7.45 -1.46
CA ALA A 291 0.40 -6.59 -0.88
C ALA A 291 0.61 -5.32 -1.73
N PRO A 292 1.03 -4.19 -1.13
CA PRO A 292 1.53 -3.04 -1.88
C PRO A 292 2.81 -3.40 -2.66
N PRO A 293 2.96 -3.00 -3.94
CA PRO A 293 4.21 -3.18 -4.65
C PRO A 293 5.32 -2.26 -4.12
N ALA A 294 6.54 -2.79 -4.00
CA ALA A 294 7.76 -2.06 -3.73
C ALA A 294 8.47 -1.72 -5.04
N ALA A 295 8.13 -0.56 -5.61
CA ALA A 295 8.73 -0.05 -6.83
C ALA A 295 9.99 0.76 -6.54
N LEU A 296 11.09 0.46 -7.24
CA LEU A 296 12.42 0.98 -6.97
C LEU A 296 13.08 1.46 -8.26
N ASP A 297 13.66 2.66 -8.18
CA ASP A 297 14.74 3.11 -9.06
C ASP A 297 16.04 2.56 -8.49
N THR A 298 16.67 1.64 -9.23
CA THR A 298 17.83 0.90 -8.76
C THR A 298 19.15 1.49 -9.23
N ASP A 299 19.17 2.30 -10.29
CA ASP A 299 20.38 2.95 -10.80
C ASP A 299 20.42 4.47 -10.59
N ASN A 300 19.37 5.04 -9.99
CA ASN A 300 19.13 6.46 -9.74
C ASN A 300 18.99 7.31 -11.03
N ASP A 301 18.49 6.74 -12.13
CA ASP A 301 18.23 7.46 -13.37
C ASP A 301 16.86 8.17 -13.41
N GLY A 302 16.08 8.01 -12.34
CA GLY A 302 14.77 8.60 -12.13
C GLY A 302 13.62 7.69 -12.55
N PHE A 303 13.87 6.54 -13.16
CA PHE A 303 12.84 5.57 -13.55
C PHE A 303 12.82 4.37 -12.61
N ILE A 304 11.64 3.79 -12.47
CA ILE A 304 11.49 2.53 -11.74
C ILE A 304 12.01 1.39 -12.62
N ASP A 305 13.01 0.67 -12.11
CA ASP A 305 13.64 -0.47 -12.78
C ASP A 305 13.12 -1.81 -12.26
N THR A 306 12.69 -1.86 -11.00
CA THR A 306 12.36 -3.13 -10.35
C THR A 306 11.18 -2.95 -9.41
N VAL A 307 10.26 -3.90 -9.45
CA VAL A 307 9.12 -3.97 -8.55
C VAL A 307 9.09 -5.32 -7.84
N TYR A 308 8.98 -5.30 -6.51
CA TYR A 308 8.76 -6.49 -5.69
C TYR A 308 7.36 -6.50 -5.10
N ILE A 309 6.73 -7.67 -5.03
CA ILE A 309 5.41 -7.81 -4.39
C ILE A 309 5.23 -9.23 -3.85
N GLY A 310 4.74 -9.31 -2.61
CA GLY A 310 4.44 -10.58 -1.96
C GLY A 310 3.06 -11.11 -2.33
N ASP A 311 2.92 -12.43 -2.32
CA ASP A 311 1.64 -13.12 -2.47
C ASP A 311 1.17 -13.79 -1.18
N LEU A 312 -0.09 -14.23 -1.18
CA LEU A 312 -0.68 -14.95 -0.04
C LEU A 312 -0.11 -16.36 0.17
N GLY A 313 0.67 -16.89 -0.77
CA GLY A 313 1.39 -18.15 -0.62
C GLY A 313 2.68 -18.01 0.17
N GLY A 314 3.15 -16.78 0.38
CA GLY A 314 4.43 -16.47 1.02
C GLY A 314 5.59 -16.31 0.05
N SER A 315 5.33 -16.26 -1.25
CA SER A 315 6.36 -16.01 -2.27
C SER A 315 6.51 -14.51 -2.52
N MET A 316 7.72 -14.11 -2.91
CA MET A 316 8.05 -12.76 -3.33
C MET A 316 8.31 -12.75 -4.84
N TRP A 317 7.52 -11.96 -5.56
CA TRP A 317 7.67 -11.77 -7.01
C TRP A 317 8.58 -10.58 -7.30
N ARG A 318 9.28 -10.65 -8.44
CA ARG A 318 10.13 -9.59 -8.98
C ARG A 318 9.76 -9.34 -10.44
N PHE A 319 9.62 -8.06 -10.76
CA PHE A 319 9.40 -7.58 -12.12
C PHE A 319 10.48 -6.57 -12.45
N LYS A 320 11.35 -6.88 -13.43
CA LYS A 320 12.36 -5.92 -13.91
C LYS A 320 11.83 -5.17 -15.14
N LEU A 321 11.88 -3.86 -15.07
CA LEU A 321 11.46 -2.91 -16.10
C LEU A 321 12.69 -2.43 -16.90
N CYS A 322 12.54 -1.32 -17.63
CA CYS A 322 13.63 -0.74 -18.41
C CYS A 322 14.48 0.19 -17.54
N SER A 323 15.80 0.01 -17.58
CA SER A 323 16.76 0.90 -16.91
C SER A 323 17.37 1.94 -17.85
N SER A 324 18.24 2.81 -17.31
CA SER A 324 18.99 3.79 -18.09
C SER A 324 19.80 3.15 -19.21
N SER A 325 20.43 2.02 -18.90
CA SER A 325 21.28 1.25 -19.80
C SER A 325 20.49 0.58 -20.94
N ASP A 326 19.19 0.35 -20.69
CA ASP A 326 18.29 -0.13 -21.73
C ASP A 326 17.94 1.04 -22.68
N ASN A 327 18.35 0.92 -23.95
CA ASN A 327 18.03 1.89 -24.99
C ASN A 327 16.55 1.77 -25.45
N SER A 328 16.19 2.32 -26.60
CA SER A 328 14.82 2.26 -27.15
C SER A 328 14.29 0.85 -27.44
N SER A 329 15.13 -0.19 -27.35
CA SER A 329 14.72 -1.59 -27.51
C SER A 329 13.92 -2.15 -26.33
N CYS A 330 14.02 -1.57 -25.14
CA CYS A 330 13.29 -2.05 -23.97
C CYS A 330 11.85 -1.51 -23.94
N ASN A 331 10.90 -2.42 -23.75
CA ASN A 331 9.47 -2.18 -23.75
C ASN A 331 8.71 -3.26 -22.94
N THR A 332 7.38 -3.20 -22.94
CA THR A 332 6.52 -4.12 -22.18
C THR A 332 6.75 -5.61 -22.49
N SER A 333 7.20 -5.96 -23.70
CA SER A 333 7.53 -7.36 -24.06
C SER A 333 8.79 -7.84 -23.35
N THR A 334 9.79 -6.97 -23.20
CA THR A 334 11.02 -7.29 -22.45
C THR A 334 10.79 -7.40 -20.95
N TRP A 335 9.75 -6.74 -20.40
CA TRP A 335 9.40 -6.89 -18.99
C TRP A 335 8.89 -8.30 -18.69
N THR A 336 8.09 -8.88 -19.59
CA THR A 336 7.55 -10.24 -19.45
C THR A 336 8.65 -11.30 -19.31
N SER A 337 9.76 -11.17 -20.06
CA SER A 337 10.86 -12.13 -19.97
C SER A 337 11.73 -11.95 -18.72
N ARG A 338 11.62 -10.82 -18.03
CA ARG A 338 12.36 -10.50 -16.80
C ARG A 338 11.49 -10.57 -15.53
N ALA A 339 10.29 -11.12 -15.65
CA ALA A 339 9.32 -11.30 -14.57
C ALA A 339 9.36 -12.73 -14.00
N GLY A 340 9.33 -12.87 -12.68
CA GLY A 340 9.34 -14.19 -12.03
C GLY A 340 9.45 -14.10 -10.52
N PHE A 341 9.76 -15.23 -9.87
CA PHE A 341 10.03 -15.25 -8.43
C PHE A 341 11.38 -14.60 -8.13
N LEU A 342 11.41 -13.75 -7.10
CA LEU A 342 12.61 -13.53 -6.31
C LEU A 342 12.78 -14.67 -5.31
N PHE A 343 11.71 -14.99 -4.60
CA PHE A 343 11.66 -16.03 -3.59
C PHE A 343 10.41 -16.88 -3.80
N GLN A 344 10.59 -18.18 -3.97
CA GLN A 344 9.51 -19.15 -4.04
C GLN A 344 9.35 -19.84 -2.68
N ALA A 345 8.19 -19.67 -2.07
CA ALA A 345 7.88 -20.36 -0.82
C ALA A 345 7.75 -21.87 -1.05
N SER A 346 8.21 -22.66 -0.07
CA SER A 346 8.04 -24.10 -0.05
C SER A 346 6.56 -24.49 0.05
N SER A 347 6.18 -25.63 -0.52
CA SER A 347 4.88 -26.24 -0.26
C SER A 347 4.74 -26.61 1.24
N GLY A 348 3.53 -26.49 1.79
CA GLY A 348 3.25 -26.77 3.21
C GLY A 348 2.52 -25.62 3.90
N VAL A 349 2.98 -25.22 5.09
CA VAL A 349 2.36 -24.13 5.86
C VAL A 349 2.48 -22.80 5.11
N ILE A 350 1.34 -22.28 4.67
CA ILE A 350 1.21 -21.00 3.99
C ILE A 350 1.50 -19.86 4.98
N ARG A 351 2.30 -18.89 4.54
CA ARG A 351 2.72 -17.72 5.34
C ARG A 351 2.45 -16.46 4.51
N PRO A 352 1.24 -15.90 4.56
CA PRO A 352 0.83 -14.89 3.61
C PRO A 352 1.61 -13.59 3.79
N ILE A 353 1.85 -12.88 2.68
CA ILE A 353 2.47 -11.55 2.69
C ILE A 353 1.40 -10.52 2.33
N TYR A 354 1.00 -9.72 3.33
CA TYR A 354 0.08 -8.59 3.15
C TYR A 354 0.79 -7.23 3.11
N THR A 355 2.06 -7.17 3.53
CA THR A 355 2.81 -5.94 3.73
C THR A 355 3.75 -5.65 2.56
N LYS A 356 4.05 -4.38 2.33
CA LYS A 356 5.04 -3.96 1.35
C LYS A 356 6.43 -4.49 1.74
N ALA A 357 7.22 -4.92 0.75
CA ALA A 357 8.65 -5.16 0.97
C ALA A 357 9.43 -3.83 1.01
N VAL A 358 10.58 -3.83 1.67
CA VAL A 358 11.54 -2.71 1.61
C VAL A 358 12.86 -3.23 1.05
N ALA A 359 13.61 -2.37 0.37
CA ALA A 359 14.89 -2.75 -0.20
C ALA A 359 15.97 -1.71 0.09
N ALA A 360 17.22 -2.15 0.14
CA ALA A 360 18.38 -1.29 0.33
C ALA A 360 19.62 -1.91 -0.34
N LYS A 361 20.55 -1.06 -0.80
CA LYS A 361 21.84 -1.53 -1.31
C LYS A 361 22.86 -1.70 -0.19
N ASP A 362 23.66 -2.75 -0.28
CA ASP A 362 24.86 -2.87 0.54
C ASP A 362 26.05 -2.06 0.02
N VAL A 363 27.14 -2.05 0.78
CA VAL A 363 28.38 -1.35 0.42
C VAL A 363 29.03 -1.89 -0.86
N SER A 364 28.71 -3.12 -1.24
CA SER A 364 29.14 -3.77 -2.47
C SER A 364 28.16 -3.55 -3.62
N GLY A 365 27.05 -2.85 -3.39
CA GLY A 365 26.01 -2.57 -4.38
C GLY A 365 24.95 -3.65 -4.54
N ASN A 366 24.99 -4.74 -3.75
CA ASN A 366 23.96 -5.77 -3.83
C ASN A 366 22.63 -5.23 -3.31
N MET A 367 21.54 -5.51 -4.03
CA MET A 367 20.21 -5.13 -3.59
C MET A 367 19.68 -6.17 -2.60
N TRP A 368 19.41 -5.75 -1.37
CA TRP A 368 18.74 -6.55 -0.36
C TRP A 368 17.26 -6.22 -0.32
N VAL A 369 16.42 -7.24 -0.20
CA VAL A 369 14.96 -7.15 -0.10
C VAL A 369 14.53 -7.76 1.23
N TYR A 370 13.68 -7.04 1.97
CA TYR A 370 13.22 -7.40 3.30
C TYR A 370 11.70 -7.44 3.36
N TRP A 371 11.15 -8.49 3.94
CA TRP A 371 9.71 -8.64 4.11
C TRP A 371 9.38 -9.53 5.31
N GLY A 372 8.16 -9.35 5.81
CA GLY A 372 7.57 -10.17 6.84
C GLY A 372 6.37 -10.96 6.33
N THR A 373 6.06 -12.05 7.01
CA THR A 373 4.81 -12.79 6.82
C THR A 373 3.87 -12.61 8.02
N GLY A 374 2.57 -12.69 7.77
CA GLY A 374 1.55 -12.53 8.80
C GLY A 374 0.16 -12.35 8.22
N ASP A 375 -0.80 -13.15 8.69
CA ASP A 375 -2.18 -13.06 8.21
C ASP A 375 -2.93 -11.86 8.83
N LYS A 376 -3.17 -10.84 8.00
CA LYS A 376 -3.95 -9.65 8.39
C LYS A 376 -5.45 -9.95 8.50
N THR A 377 -5.93 -11.04 7.91
CA THR A 377 -7.34 -11.45 7.98
C THR A 377 -7.67 -12.21 9.26
N ASP A 378 -6.67 -12.88 9.84
CA ASP A 378 -6.74 -13.53 11.15
C ASP A 378 -5.54 -13.12 12.04
N PRO A 379 -5.52 -11.87 12.52
CA PRO A 379 -4.45 -11.38 13.38
C PRO A 379 -4.43 -12.09 14.74
N THR A 380 -5.54 -12.71 15.16
CA THR A 380 -5.69 -13.39 16.45
C THR A 380 -5.26 -14.86 16.47
N SER A 381 -5.00 -15.47 15.31
CA SER A 381 -4.53 -16.86 15.24
C SER A 381 -3.30 -17.12 16.13
N SER A 382 -3.44 -18.07 17.06
CA SER A 382 -2.42 -18.43 18.05
C SER A 382 -1.40 -19.46 17.55
N SER A 383 -1.57 -20.00 16.34
CA SER A 383 -0.72 -21.06 15.77
C SER A 383 0.11 -20.60 14.56
N ALA A 384 0.29 -19.29 14.38
CA ALA A 384 1.09 -18.75 13.29
C ALA A 384 2.59 -19.04 13.47
N GLN A 385 3.26 -19.45 12.39
CA GLN A 385 4.71 -19.69 12.36
C GLN A 385 5.38 -18.74 11.37
N GLU A 386 5.24 -17.43 11.61
CA GLU A 386 5.67 -16.41 10.66
C GLU A 386 7.19 -16.26 10.60
N LYS A 387 7.67 -15.57 9.57
CA LYS A 387 9.09 -15.36 9.31
C LYS A 387 9.35 -13.93 8.86
N PHE A 388 10.52 -13.43 9.24
CA PHE A 388 11.11 -12.24 8.63
C PHE A 388 12.26 -12.67 7.72
N TYR A 389 12.32 -12.10 6.52
CA TYR A 389 13.27 -12.48 5.49
C TYR A 389 14.14 -11.28 5.09
N ALA A 390 15.38 -11.56 4.75
CA ALA A 390 16.31 -10.67 4.09
C ALA A 390 17.04 -11.44 2.98
N LEU A 391 16.88 -11.03 1.73
CA LEU A 391 17.40 -11.75 0.57
C LEU A 391 18.09 -10.79 -0.40
N LYS A 392 19.30 -11.15 -0.85
CA LYS A 392 19.96 -10.43 -1.95
C LYS A 392 19.29 -10.80 -3.28
N ASP A 393 18.86 -9.82 -4.06
CA ASP A 393 18.45 -10.05 -5.45
C ASP A 393 19.68 -10.20 -6.35
N GLY A 394 20.05 -11.46 -6.64
CA GLY A 394 21.12 -11.79 -7.58
C GLY A 394 20.65 -12.00 -9.02
N GLY A 395 19.35 -11.89 -9.30
CA GLY A 395 18.77 -12.15 -10.63
C GLY A 395 18.14 -13.53 -10.81
N ASP A 396 18.41 -14.50 -9.93
CA ASP A 396 17.78 -15.83 -9.96
C ASP A 396 16.49 -15.88 -9.13
N SER A 397 15.88 -17.07 -9.09
CA SER A 397 14.80 -17.44 -8.18
C SER A 397 15.36 -18.27 -7.02
N TYR A 398 15.10 -17.84 -5.79
CA TYR A 398 15.61 -18.48 -4.58
C TYR A 398 14.51 -19.16 -3.77
N SER A 399 14.91 -20.01 -2.84
CA SER A 399 14.03 -20.73 -1.92
C SER A 399 14.56 -20.65 -0.49
N ILE A 400 13.84 -21.25 0.47
CA ILE A 400 14.30 -21.31 1.86
C ILE A 400 15.65 -22.05 2.02
N ASN A 401 15.98 -22.96 1.09
CA ASN A 401 17.23 -23.70 1.11
C ASN A 401 18.44 -22.79 0.81
N ASP A 402 18.20 -21.67 0.12
CA ASP A 402 19.19 -20.66 -0.24
C ASP A 402 19.35 -19.58 0.83
N MET A 403 18.79 -19.80 2.03
CA MET A 403 18.81 -18.84 3.13
C MET A 403 19.35 -19.46 4.44
N GLU A 404 20.00 -18.62 5.25
CA GLU A 404 20.51 -18.97 6.57
C GLU A 404 19.44 -18.72 7.65
N ASN A 405 19.24 -19.69 8.54
CA ASN A 405 18.32 -19.55 9.66
C ASN A 405 19.02 -18.85 10.83
N LEU A 406 18.60 -17.64 11.15
CA LEU A 406 19.15 -16.86 12.25
C LEU A 406 18.26 -16.84 13.49
N THR A 407 17.30 -17.75 13.63
CA THR A 407 16.36 -17.76 14.76
C THR A 407 17.04 -17.80 16.13
N ALA A 408 18.16 -18.53 16.25
CA ALA A 408 18.89 -18.62 17.50
C ALA A 408 19.49 -17.25 17.91
N SER A 409 19.44 -16.97 19.22
CA SER A 409 20.00 -15.73 19.78
C SER A 409 21.50 -15.65 19.50
N GLY A 410 21.99 -14.46 19.14
CA GLY A 410 23.39 -14.21 18.83
C GLY A 410 23.88 -14.73 17.47
N SER A 411 23.06 -15.48 16.71
CA SER A 411 23.45 -15.88 15.35
C SER A 411 23.62 -14.67 14.43
N THR A 412 24.55 -14.75 13.49
CA THR A 412 24.73 -13.73 12.45
C THR A 412 24.88 -14.40 11.11
N TYR A 413 24.47 -13.70 10.06
CA TYR A 413 24.62 -14.13 8.69
C TYR A 413 26.10 -14.28 8.32
N SER A 414 26.47 -15.46 7.84
CA SER A 414 27.86 -15.82 7.51
C SER A 414 28.31 -15.31 6.14
N GLY A 415 27.37 -14.88 5.28
CA GLY A 415 27.67 -14.46 3.91
C GLY A 415 27.66 -15.59 2.88
N VAL A 416 27.51 -16.86 3.30
CA VAL A 416 27.64 -18.03 2.43
C VAL A 416 26.41 -18.21 1.53
N LYS A 417 25.20 -18.08 2.09
CA LYS A 417 23.97 -18.24 1.30
C LYS A 417 23.50 -16.93 0.67
N GLN A 418 22.35 -16.90 0.00
CA GLN A 418 21.87 -15.68 -0.65
C GLN A 418 21.24 -14.67 0.33
N GLY A 419 20.86 -15.11 1.51
CA GLY A 419 20.27 -14.24 2.52
C GLY A 419 20.04 -14.97 3.84
N TRP A 420 19.22 -14.37 4.69
CA TRP A 420 18.91 -14.89 6.02
C TRP A 420 17.44 -14.70 6.37
N TYR A 421 16.94 -15.52 7.29
CA TYR A 421 15.60 -15.39 7.84
C TYR A 421 15.58 -15.62 9.35
N ILE A 422 14.57 -15.07 10.01
CA ILE A 422 14.27 -15.28 11.43
C ILE A 422 12.88 -15.90 11.52
N ASN A 423 12.75 -17.05 12.18
CA ASN A 423 11.43 -17.59 12.51
C ASN A 423 10.88 -16.87 13.74
N LEU A 424 9.63 -16.43 13.64
CA LEU A 424 8.84 -15.95 14.77
C LEU A 424 8.15 -17.15 15.41
N ALA A 425 8.91 -17.88 16.24
CA ALA A 425 8.41 -19.04 16.96
C ALA A 425 7.58 -18.62 18.18
N GLY A 426 6.62 -19.46 18.59
CA GLY A 426 5.81 -19.24 19.80
C GLY A 426 4.31 -19.15 19.51
N SER A 427 3.61 -18.34 20.29
CA SER A 427 2.14 -18.24 20.34
C SER A 427 1.54 -17.38 19.21
N GLY A 428 1.98 -17.58 17.97
CA GLY A 428 1.42 -16.90 16.80
C GLY A 428 1.95 -15.47 16.55
N GLU A 429 3.20 -15.18 16.91
CA GLU A 429 3.84 -13.89 16.61
C GLU A 429 3.90 -13.65 15.09
N LYS A 430 3.47 -12.46 14.63
CA LYS A 430 3.29 -12.15 13.20
C LYS A 430 3.60 -10.70 12.85
N ILE A 431 3.89 -10.45 11.57
CA ILE A 431 4.23 -9.12 11.04
C ILE A 431 3.02 -8.60 10.25
N LEU A 432 2.42 -7.50 10.71
CA LEU A 432 1.19 -6.94 10.13
C LEU A 432 1.39 -5.54 9.53
N ALA A 433 2.61 -5.02 9.60
CA ALA A 433 3.01 -3.72 9.08
C ALA A 433 4.31 -3.83 8.28
N GLU A 434 4.51 -2.90 7.35
CA GLU A 434 5.70 -2.87 6.49
C GLU A 434 6.98 -2.55 7.28
N PRO A 435 8.11 -3.21 6.96
CA PRO A 435 9.42 -2.89 7.54
C PRO A 435 9.98 -1.56 7.01
N ALA A 436 10.96 -1.00 7.73
CA ALA A 436 11.75 0.14 7.31
C ALA A 436 13.25 -0.17 7.38
N VAL A 437 14.05 0.32 6.44
CA VAL A 437 15.52 0.20 6.49
C VAL A 437 16.11 1.59 6.59
N PHE A 438 16.93 1.82 7.62
CA PHE A 438 17.59 3.10 7.83
C PHE A 438 18.88 2.94 8.65
N GLY A 439 19.94 3.67 8.27
CA GLY A 439 21.20 3.70 9.02
C GLY A 439 21.85 2.32 9.22
N GLY A 440 21.76 1.43 8.23
CA GLY A 440 22.31 0.06 8.31
C GLY A 440 21.49 -0.92 9.14
N VAL A 441 20.28 -0.54 9.55
CA VAL A 441 19.38 -1.37 10.37
C VAL A 441 18.05 -1.55 9.64
N VAL A 442 17.55 -2.78 9.63
CA VAL A 442 16.16 -3.08 9.28
C VAL A 442 15.32 -3.13 10.55
N TYR A 443 14.27 -2.32 10.57
CA TYR A 443 13.30 -2.20 11.63
C TYR A 443 11.97 -2.82 11.19
N PHE A 444 11.37 -3.64 12.04
CA PHE A 444 10.05 -4.19 11.79
C PHE A 444 9.32 -4.47 13.09
N THR A 445 8.00 -4.33 13.06
CA THR A 445 7.17 -4.55 14.24
C THR A 445 6.44 -5.88 14.14
N THR A 446 6.22 -6.50 15.29
CA THR A 446 5.49 -7.77 15.39
C THR A 446 4.39 -7.67 16.44
N TYR A 447 3.37 -8.50 16.26
CA TYR A 447 2.26 -8.65 17.19
C TYR A 447 2.14 -10.11 17.59
N THR A 448 2.07 -10.38 18.89
CA THR A 448 1.69 -11.70 19.42
C THR A 448 0.31 -11.60 20.03
N PRO A 449 -0.70 -12.34 19.54
CA PRO A 449 -2.03 -12.33 20.13
C PRO A 449 -2.01 -12.88 21.56
N ALA A 450 -2.90 -12.37 22.43
CA ALA A 450 -3.06 -12.93 23.77
C ALA A 450 -3.69 -14.33 23.72
N THR A 451 -3.31 -15.19 24.67
CA THR A 451 -3.91 -16.52 24.84
C THR A 451 -5.18 -16.44 25.68
N GLY A 452 -6.34 -16.64 25.03
CA GLY A 452 -7.65 -16.56 25.67
C GLY A 452 -8.10 -15.12 25.95
N GLY A 453 -9.41 -14.89 26.04
CA GLY A 453 -10.00 -13.57 26.28
C GLY A 453 -10.93 -13.10 25.17
N ASN A 454 -11.59 -11.97 25.39
CA ASN A 454 -12.48 -11.35 24.42
C ASN A 454 -11.65 -10.60 23.36
N VAL A 455 -11.92 -10.84 22.06
CA VAL A 455 -11.25 -10.15 20.94
C VAL A 455 -11.48 -8.62 20.94
N CYS A 456 -12.47 -8.15 21.71
CA CYS A 456 -12.75 -6.74 21.93
C CYS A 456 -11.98 -6.14 23.11
N GLU A 457 -11.28 -6.95 23.91
CA GLU A 457 -10.41 -6.45 24.98
C GLU A 457 -9.02 -6.10 24.43
N GLN A 458 -8.41 -5.09 25.05
CA GLN A 458 -7.03 -4.69 24.75
C GLN A 458 -6.08 -5.85 25.11
N ALA A 459 -5.56 -6.53 24.09
CA ALA A 459 -4.77 -7.72 24.32
C ALA A 459 -3.66 -7.91 23.28
N GLY A 460 -2.67 -8.72 23.63
CA GLY A 460 -1.52 -9.06 22.79
C GLY A 460 -0.31 -8.16 23.02
N THR A 461 0.85 -8.68 22.63
CA THR A 461 2.17 -8.10 22.92
C THR A 461 2.79 -7.55 21.64
N PRO A 462 2.99 -6.23 21.51
CA PRO A 462 3.72 -5.62 20.41
C PRO A 462 5.23 -5.62 20.68
N LYS A 463 6.05 -5.95 19.67
CA LYS A 463 7.50 -5.78 19.72
C LYS A 463 8.00 -4.96 18.54
N LEU A 464 9.16 -4.36 18.72
CA LEU A 464 9.98 -3.82 17.64
C LEU A 464 11.25 -4.65 17.55
N TYR A 465 11.59 -5.07 16.33
CA TYR A 465 12.88 -5.60 15.98
C TYR A 465 13.76 -4.52 15.34
N ALA A 466 15.03 -4.50 15.72
CA ALA A 466 16.10 -3.73 15.11
C ALA A 466 17.26 -4.68 14.80
N VAL A 467 17.47 -4.96 13.52
CA VAL A 467 18.40 -5.99 13.05
C VAL A 467 19.36 -5.39 12.04
N GLY A 468 20.66 -5.69 12.13
CA GLY A 468 21.63 -5.27 11.12
C GLY A 468 21.21 -5.76 9.73
N TYR A 469 21.04 -4.83 8.78
CA TYR A 469 20.37 -5.11 7.52
C TYR A 469 21.10 -6.18 6.67
N THR A 470 22.43 -6.26 6.75
CA THR A 470 23.21 -7.31 6.07
C THR A 470 23.56 -8.46 7.00
N SER A 471 23.91 -8.17 8.26
CA SER A 471 24.48 -9.14 9.19
C SER A 471 23.45 -9.98 9.95
N GLY A 472 22.20 -9.55 10.05
CA GLY A 472 21.21 -10.20 10.91
C GLY A 472 21.51 -10.06 12.42
N ALA A 473 22.51 -9.26 12.82
CA ALA A 473 22.88 -9.04 14.22
C ALA A 473 21.87 -8.14 14.94
N GLY A 474 21.81 -8.19 16.28
CA GLY A 474 21.02 -7.24 17.06
C GLY A 474 21.58 -5.82 16.97
N ALA A 475 20.69 -4.85 16.75
CA ALA A 475 21.05 -3.44 16.58
C ALA A 475 20.45 -2.53 17.67
N LEU A 476 19.84 -3.11 18.71
CA LEU A 476 19.46 -2.36 19.90
C LEU A 476 20.70 -2.00 20.73
N THR A 477 20.55 -1.02 21.63
CA THR A 477 21.65 -0.49 22.45
C THR A 477 22.31 -1.56 23.32
N ASP A 478 21.58 -2.60 23.71
CA ASP A 478 22.07 -3.76 24.47
C ASP A 478 22.58 -4.92 23.58
N GLY A 479 22.62 -4.74 22.26
CA GLY A 479 23.03 -5.74 21.28
C GLY A 479 21.97 -6.80 20.96
N THR A 480 20.76 -6.70 21.54
CA THR A 480 19.65 -7.61 21.21
C THR A 480 18.94 -7.19 19.92
N ARG A 481 18.12 -8.09 19.37
CA ARG A 481 17.36 -7.84 18.14
C ARG A 481 15.99 -7.23 18.36
N ALA A 482 15.40 -7.36 19.55
CA ALA A 482 14.01 -7.00 19.76
C ALA A 482 13.75 -6.45 21.16
N THR A 483 12.82 -5.51 21.24
CA THR A 483 12.32 -4.90 22.47
C THR A 483 10.79 -4.92 22.46
N THR A 484 10.18 -4.99 23.65
CA THR A 484 8.72 -4.89 23.76
C THR A 484 8.32 -3.41 23.71
N LEU A 485 7.31 -3.10 22.92
CA LEU A 485 6.80 -1.74 22.81
C LEU A 485 5.87 -1.43 24.00
N PRO A 486 5.86 -0.19 24.52
CA PRO A 486 4.87 0.23 25.52
C PRO A 486 3.46 0.11 24.95
N GLY A 487 2.51 -0.39 25.75
CA GLY A 487 1.12 -0.62 25.33
C GLY A 487 0.85 -2.06 24.89
N VAL A 488 -0.30 -2.25 24.26
CA VAL A 488 -0.82 -3.56 23.82
C VAL A 488 -1.41 -3.43 22.42
N GLY A 489 -1.77 -4.55 21.79
CA GLY A 489 -2.40 -4.57 20.47
C GLY A 489 -1.41 -4.49 19.30
N ILE A 490 -1.93 -4.21 18.11
CA ILE A 490 -1.19 -4.29 16.85
C ILE A 490 -0.36 -2.99 16.67
N PRO A 491 0.97 -3.08 16.51
CA PRO A 491 1.81 -1.92 16.25
C PRO A 491 1.74 -1.46 14.78
N SER A 492 1.93 -0.17 14.56
CA SER A 492 2.11 0.44 13.24
C SER A 492 3.44 0.01 12.60
N ALA A 493 3.64 0.40 11.34
CA ALA A 493 4.97 0.38 10.74
C ALA A 493 5.90 1.34 11.52
N PRO A 494 7.21 1.02 11.64
CA PRO A 494 8.18 1.95 12.20
C PRO A 494 8.36 3.17 11.29
N ILE A 495 8.27 4.37 11.87
CA ILE A 495 8.44 5.64 11.17
C ILE A 495 9.76 6.27 11.61
N ILE A 496 10.67 6.44 10.67
CA ILE A 496 11.93 7.19 10.91
C ILE A 496 11.64 8.68 10.75
N SER A 497 12.05 9.48 11.72
CA SER A 497 11.93 10.93 11.70
C SER A 497 13.28 11.63 11.83
N LEU A 498 13.68 12.40 10.82
CA LEU A 498 14.86 13.26 10.88
C LEU A 498 14.45 14.67 11.30
N ARG A 499 14.93 15.11 12.47
CA ARG A 499 14.63 16.46 12.95
C ARG A 499 15.29 17.52 12.06
N PRO A 500 14.64 18.67 11.80
CA PRO A 500 15.20 19.76 10.99
C PRO A 500 16.53 20.34 11.52
N ASP A 501 16.74 20.27 12.83
CA ASP A 501 17.79 20.95 13.60
C ASP A 501 18.85 19.99 14.16
N SER A 502 18.60 18.68 14.14
CA SER A 502 19.53 17.66 14.60
C SER A 502 19.83 16.65 13.50
N GLY A 503 21.11 16.36 13.26
CA GLY A 503 21.53 15.27 12.37
C GLY A 503 21.19 13.86 12.89
N THR A 504 20.55 13.76 14.06
CA THR A 504 20.15 12.52 14.72
C THR A 504 18.69 12.18 14.39
N PRO A 505 18.43 11.00 13.78
CA PRO A 505 17.09 10.50 13.55
C PRO A 505 16.45 9.93 14.82
N ASP A 506 15.13 10.05 14.91
CA ASP A 506 14.28 9.35 15.84
C ASP A 506 13.51 8.23 15.12
N LEU A 507 13.08 7.21 15.85
CA LEU A 507 12.13 6.20 15.36
C LEU A 507 10.88 6.24 16.23
N TYR A 508 9.71 6.26 15.60
CA TYR A 508 8.41 6.23 16.25
C TYR A 508 7.63 4.99 15.84
N VAL A 509 6.91 4.41 16.79
CA VAL A 509 5.91 3.37 16.55
C VAL A 509 4.65 3.74 17.32
N THR A 510 3.49 3.49 16.73
CA THR A 510 2.20 3.61 17.39
C THR A 510 1.65 2.22 17.69
N THR A 511 1.32 1.93 18.94
CA THR A 511 0.54 0.73 19.31
C THR A 511 -0.94 1.09 19.35
N SER A 512 -1.79 0.26 18.75
CA SER A 512 -3.24 0.46 18.77
C SER A 512 -3.79 0.53 20.19
N GLY A 513 -4.72 1.44 20.46
CA GLY A 513 -5.54 1.42 21.67
C GLY A 513 -6.89 0.76 21.41
N GLY A 514 -7.50 0.17 22.46
CA GLY A 514 -8.91 -0.18 22.43
C GLY A 514 -9.79 1.08 22.42
N ALA A 515 -10.94 1.04 21.76
CA ALA A 515 -11.91 2.16 21.69
C ALA A 515 -11.35 3.52 21.19
N GLY A 516 -10.25 3.52 20.43
CA GLY A 516 -9.75 4.72 19.73
C GLY A 516 -9.12 5.82 20.60
N THR A 517 -8.99 5.62 21.92
CA THR A 517 -8.53 6.64 22.88
C THR A 517 -7.18 6.33 23.53
N ASP A 518 -6.74 5.07 23.49
CA ASP A 518 -5.52 4.62 24.19
C ASP A 518 -4.35 4.30 23.24
N ALA A 519 -4.36 4.84 22.02
CA ALA A 519 -3.24 4.64 21.10
C ALA A 519 -1.98 5.32 21.65
N ASN A 520 -0.88 4.57 21.72
CA ASN A 520 0.39 5.09 22.26
C ASN A 520 1.40 5.25 21.13
N THR A 521 1.73 6.50 20.80
CA THR A 521 2.84 6.81 19.89
C THR A 521 4.06 7.23 20.70
N GLY A 522 5.14 6.46 20.58
CA GLY A 522 6.34 6.71 21.37
C GLY A 522 7.62 6.31 20.67
N LYS A 523 8.74 6.74 21.26
CA LYS A 523 10.07 6.24 20.89
C LYS A 523 10.29 4.87 21.54
N PRO A 524 10.60 3.83 20.77
CA PRO A 524 10.83 2.50 21.32
C PRO A 524 12.08 2.46 22.23
N PRO A 525 12.05 1.70 23.33
CA PRO A 525 13.19 1.60 24.24
C PRO A 525 14.44 1.04 23.57
N GLY A 526 15.61 1.63 23.84
CA GLY A 526 16.90 1.11 23.38
C GLY A 526 17.18 1.29 21.88
N VAL A 527 16.38 2.10 21.17
CA VAL A 527 16.54 2.40 19.74
C VAL A 527 17.10 3.80 19.54
N ASN A 528 18.30 3.88 18.95
CA ASN A 528 18.95 5.13 18.59
C ASN A 528 19.43 5.01 17.13
N PRO A 529 18.60 5.36 16.14
CA PRO A 529 18.98 5.25 14.74
C PRO A 529 20.24 6.08 14.46
N GLN A 530 21.21 5.50 13.74
CA GLN A 530 22.45 6.22 13.46
C GLN A 530 22.23 7.38 12.49
N GLY A 531 22.96 8.48 12.70
CA GLY A 531 22.88 9.69 11.87
C GLY A 531 23.40 9.52 10.44
N LEU A 532 23.29 10.59 9.65
CA LEU A 532 23.54 10.60 8.20
C LEU A 532 25.02 10.35 7.78
N SER A 533 25.96 10.22 8.73
CA SER A 533 27.36 9.93 8.40
C SER A 533 27.57 8.54 7.76
N GLN A 534 26.62 7.62 7.96
CA GLN A 534 26.60 6.30 7.33
C GLN A 534 25.63 6.19 6.13
N THR A 535 24.83 7.23 5.85
CA THR A 535 23.86 7.21 4.74
C THR A 535 24.52 7.70 3.44
N ARG A 536 25.49 6.94 2.92
CA ARG A 536 25.97 7.21 1.54
C ARG A 536 24.92 6.85 0.48
N ASN A 537 23.91 6.07 0.84
CA ASN A 537 23.00 5.41 -0.10
C ASN A 537 21.48 5.57 0.19
N ILE A 538 21.07 6.45 1.12
CA ILE A 538 19.65 6.75 1.34
C ILE A 538 19.39 8.19 0.90
N LYS A 539 18.81 8.37 -0.29
CA LYS A 539 18.21 9.64 -0.69
C LYS A 539 16.70 9.51 -0.46
N TYR A 540 16.17 10.39 0.38
CA TYR A 540 14.76 10.65 0.73
C TYR A 540 14.19 9.98 1.99
N TRP A 541 14.03 10.80 3.04
CA TRP A 541 12.74 11.12 3.68
C TRP A 541 12.92 12.38 4.55
N ARG A 542 12.06 13.40 4.41
CA ARG A 542 11.95 14.54 5.33
C ARG A 542 10.48 14.90 5.49
N ASP A 543 9.95 14.65 6.67
CA ASP A 543 8.65 15.12 7.11
C ASP A 543 8.77 16.50 7.77
N ARG A 544 7.87 17.43 7.44
CA ARG A 544 7.81 18.78 8.03
C ARG A 544 6.53 19.01 8.87
N ARG A 545 5.81 17.96 9.27
CA ARG A 545 4.55 18.02 10.04
C ARG A 545 4.67 18.50 11.51
N LEU A 546 5.81 19.04 11.94
CA LEU A 546 6.04 19.59 13.29
C LEU A 546 6.64 21.02 13.22
N GLN A 547 5.94 21.94 12.54
CA GLN A 547 6.21 23.38 12.63
C GLN A 547 4.98 24.13 13.12
#